data_AF-A0AAU1G9P4-F1
#
_entry.id   AF-A0AAU1G9P4-F1
#
_cell.length_a   1.000
_cell.length_b   1.000
_cell.length_c   1.000
_cell.angle_alpha   90.00
_cell.angle_beta   90.00
_cell.angle_gamma   90.00
#
_symmetry.space_group_name_H-M   'P 1'
#
loop_
_entity.id
_entity.type
_entity.pdbx_description
1 polymer ?
#
loop_
_entity_poly.entity_id
_entity_poly.type
_entity_poly.pdbx_seq_one_letter_code
_entity_poly.pdbx_strand_id
1 'polypeptide(L)'
;MKRTRIAALALVTTAAALAPALGQAATAAEGTAYLQDPAGGEKTMKSMWTKDEMHKVEGQFRFHPGIMYRTVTRPGPSAAPGYERQVPDLKTLAWQPSYEFAWSVSDSTLVKKAMTTKEGAHPIVVHAVLRSAKGAKAGEVRQELAGKPATGREKIAGGKRIACDSGEYTVEWSVTRSGYGTLTGTLRWDSSCEQYRTAFSEEQGKQGQQGR
;
A
#
# COMPACT_ATOMS: atom_id res chain seq x y z
N MET A 1 -47.67 38.55 42.78
CA MET A 1 -46.44 39.26 43.21
C MET A 1 -45.22 38.55 42.66
N LYS A 2 -44.30 39.31 42.04
CA LYS A 2 -42.87 39.02 41.73
C LYS A 2 -42.60 37.83 40.78
N ARG A 3 -42.47 38.05 39.47
CA ARG A 3 -41.35 38.60 38.66
C ARG A 3 -40.40 37.51 38.11
N THR A 4 -40.67 37.13 36.85
CA THR A 4 -39.76 37.06 35.68
C THR A 4 -38.30 36.65 35.90
N ARG A 5 -37.83 35.64 35.15
CA ARG A 5 -36.74 35.78 34.17
C ARG A 5 -36.92 34.83 32.98
N ILE A 6 -37.20 35.46 31.84
CA ILE A 6 -36.96 34.99 30.48
C ILE A 6 -35.49 35.24 30.18
N ALA A 7 -34.81 34.28 29.56
CA ALA A 7 -33.59 34.55 28.81
C ALA A 7 -33.63 33.70 27.53
N ALA A 8 -34.11 34.33 26.47
CA ALA A 8 -33.80 33.98 25.09
C ALA A 8 -32.52 34.74 24.71
N LEU A 9 -31.57 34.06 24.07
CA LEU A 9 -30.47 34.63 23.25
C LEU A 9 -29.98 33.46 22.38
N ALA A 10 -30.46 33.35 21.15
CA ALA A 10 -29.97 34.05 19.94
C ALA A 10 -28.81 33.27 19.29
N LEU A 11 -29.09 32.86 18.05
CA LEU A 11 -28.22 32.16 17.11
C LEU A 11 -26.89 32.90 16.88
N VAL A 12 -25.80 32.14 16.82
CA VAL A 12 -24.66 32.48 15.97
C VAL A 12 -24.41 31.29 15.04
N THR A 13 -24.77 31.48 13.79
CA THR A 13 -24.39 30.66 12.64
C THR A 13 -22.90 30.89 12.34
N THR A 14 -22.08 29.86 12.51
CA THR A 14 -20.78 29.76 11.83
C THR A 14 -20.81 28.54 10.93
N ALA A 15 -21.10 28.79 9.65
CA ALA A 15 -20.89 27.84 8.57
C ALA A 15 -19.38 27.63 8.39
N ALA A 16 -18.84 26.56 8.95
CA ALA A 16 -17.58 26.00 8.49
C ALA A 16 -17.91 24.92 7.47
N ALA A 17 -17.93 25.32 6.20
CA ALA A 17 -17.89 24.41 5.07
C ALA A 17 -16.55 23.68 5.09
N LEU A 18 -16.51 22.50 5.71
CA LEU A 18 -15.52 21.49 5.41
C LEU A 18 -16.20 20.47 4.52
N ALA A 19 -15.85 20.53 3.24
CA ALA A 19 -16.13 19.50 2.28
C ALA A 19 -15.86 18.13 2.92
N PRO A 20 -16.79 17.15 2.81
CA PRO A 20 -16.38 15.77 2.95
C PRO A 20 -15.44 15.53 1.76
N ALA A 21 -14.14 15.60 2.02
CA ALA A 21 -13.17 14.95 1.17
C ALA A 21 -13.70 13.53 0.98
N LEU A 22 -14.07 13.19 -0.26
CA LEU A 22 -14.41 11.84 -0.70
C LEU A 22 -13.12 11.00 -0.65
N GLY A 23 -12.62 10.78 0.56
CA GLY A 23 -11.67 9.77 0.93
C GLY A 23 -12.40 8.84 1.87
N GLN A 24 -13.24 7.96 1.32
CA GLN A 24 -13.71 6.79 2.03
C GLN A 24 -12.48 5.91 2.32
N ALA A 25 -11.80 6.18 3.43
CA ALA A 25 -10.98 5.18 4.10
C ALA A 25 -11.97 4.17 4.69
N ALA A 26 -12.14 3.06 3.98
CA ALA A 26 -12.90 1.94 4.48
C ALA A 26 -12.29 1.48 5.80
N THR A 27 -13.09 1.59 6.86
CA THR A 27 -12.87 1.03 8.18
C THR A 27 -12.49 -0.43 8.09
N ALA A 28 -11.36 -0.79 8.70
CA ALA A 28 -10.90 -2.16 8.85
C ALA A 28 -11.94 -2.98 9.62
N ALA A 29 -12.52 -3.96 8.95
CA ALA A 29 -13.24 -5.06 9.60
C ALA A 29 -12.32 -6.29 9.61
N GLU A 30 -12.18 -6.89 10.79
CA GLU A 30 -11.69 -8.24 10.97
C GLU A 30 -12.50 -9.20 10.08
N GLY A 31 -11.82 -9.94 9.21
CA GLY A 31 -12.51 -10.85 8.30
C GLY A 31 -11.56 -11.41 7.25
N THR A 32 -11.22 -12.68 7.42
CA THR A 32 -10.48 -13.53 6.49
C THR A 32 -11.13 -13.56 5.10
N ALA A 33 -10.64 -12.72 4.19
CA ALA A 33 -10.71 -12.94 2.75
C ALA A 33 -9.51 -12.23 2.14
N TYR A 34 -8.49 -13.00 1.77
CA TYR A 34 -7.33 -12.51 1.05
C TYR A 34 -7.80 -11.93 -0.29
N LEU A 35 -7.96 -10.61 -0.38
CA LEU A 35 -7.96 -9.94 -1.67
C LEU A 35 -6.64 -10.31 -2.33
N GLN A 36 -6.71 -10.92 -3.51
CA GLN A 36 -5.53 -11.37 -4.23
C GLN A 36 -4.53 -10.22 -4.36
N ASP A 37 -3.32 -10.42 -3.83
CA ASP A 37 -2.17 -9.62 -4.23
C ASP A 37 -1.96 -9.92 -5.73
N PRO A 38 -2.02 -8.91 -6.63
CA PRO A 38 -1.81 -9.12 -8.06
C PRO A 38 -0.41 -9.70 -8.38
N ALA A 39 0.54 -9.64 -7.44
CA ALA A 39 1.85 -10.29 -7.53
C ALA A 39 1.95 -11.62 -6.77
N GLY A 40 0.85 -12.15 -6.21
CA GLY A 40 0.85 -13.46 -5.54
C GLY A 40 1.68 -13.51 -4.27
N GLY A 41 1.57 -12.47 -3.42
CA GLY A 41 2.31 -12.34 -2.16
C GLY A 41 2.33 -13.59 -1.27
N GLU A 42 3.33 -13.66 -0.40
CA GLU A 42 3.52 -14.83 0.46
C GLU A 42 2.32 -14.98 1.41
N LYS A 43 1.57 -16.08 1.28
CA LYS A 43 0.37 -16.35 2.10
C LYS A 43 0.73 -16.79 3.53
N THR A 44 1.94 -17.30 3.72
CA THR A 44 2.46 -17.77 5.01
C THR A 44 3.71 -16.97 5.39
N MET A 45 3.91 -16.75 6.69
CA MET A 45 5.18 -16.20 7.18
C MET A 45 6.32 -17.16 6.88
N LYS A 46 7.37 -16.69 6.21
CA LYS A 46 8.66 -17.37 6.18
C LYS A 46 9.32 -17.24 7.53
N SER A 47 10.11 -18.24 7.92
CA SER A 47 10.81 -18.24 9.20
C SER A 47 12.25 -18.70 9.09
N MET A 48 13.10 -18.15 9.92
CA MET A 48 14.50 -18.52 10.07
C MET A 48 14.85 -18.50 11.56
N TRP A 49 15.52 -19.56 12.02
CA TRP A 49 16.21 -19.55 13.30
C TRP A 49 17.59 -18.94 13.13
N THR A 50 18.03 -18.16 14.12
CA THR A 50 19.37 -17.61 14.18
C THR A 50 20.39 -18.70 14.49
N LYS A 51 21.66 -18.46 14.20
CA LYS A 51 22.73 -19.47 14.34
C LYS A 51 22.91 -20.00 15.76
N ASP A 52 22.61 -19.18 16.76
CA ASP A 52 22.63 -19.55 18.17
C ASP A 52 21.41 -20.38 18.59
N GLU A 53 20.44 -20.61 17.70
CA GLU A 53 19.15 -21.26 17.96
C GLU A 53 18.32 -20.61 19.08
N MET A 54 18.73 -19.43 19.53
CA MET A 54 18.06 -18.70 20.60
C MET A 54 17.01 -17.74 20.07
N HIS A 55 16.98 -17.49 18.76
CA HIS A 55 16.05 -16.54 18.21
C HIS A 55 15.42 -17.01 16.91
N LYS A 56 14.16 -16.60 16.71
CA LYS A 56 13.40 -16.87 15.50
C LYS A 56 12.95 -15.55 14.90
N VAL A 57 13.23 -15.37 13.61
CA VAL A 57 12.72 -14.27 12.80
C VAL A 57 11.71 -14.85 11.82
N GLU A 58 10.49 -14.34 11.87
CA GLU A 58 9.44 -14.64 10.91
C GLU A 58 9.11 -13.37 10.13
N GLY A 59 8.88 -13.51 8.83
CA GLY A 59 8.61 -12.40 7.93
C GLY A 59 7.61 -12.79 6.85
N GLN A 60 6.75 -11.85 6.50
CA GLN A 60 5.85 -11.93 5.36
C GLN A 60 5.94 -10.63 4.58
N PHE A 61 5.85 -10.75 3.26
CA PHE A 61 5.95 -9.62 2.36
C PHE A 61 4.76 -9.56 1.41
N ARG A 62 4.27 -8.34 1.17
CA ARG A 62 3.27 -8.04 0.14
C ARG A 62 3.73 -6.87 -0.70
N PHE A 63 3.52 -6.99 -2.00
CA PHE A 63 3.82 -5.94 -2.95
C PHE A 63 2.53 -5.29 -3.43
N HIS A 64 2.49 -3.96 -3.44
CA HIS A 64 1.31 -3.20 -3.80
C HIS A 64 1.62 -2.31 -5.02
N PRO A 65 1.35 -2.77 -6.25
CA PRO A 65 1.52 -1.96 -7.46
C PRO A 65 0.32 -1.02 -7.63
N GLY A 66 0.38 0.16 -7.01
CA GLY A 66 -0.64 1.21 -7.20
C GLY A 66 -0.49 1.88 -8.57
N ILE A 67 -1.56 2.42 -9.13
CA ILE A 67 -1.51 3.26 -10.34
C ILE A 67 -1.58 4.73 -9.96
N MET A 68 -0.85 5.57 -10.67
CA MET A 68 -1.02 7.02 -10.64
C MET A 68 -1.13 7.62 -12.05
N TYR A 69 -1.93 8.67 -12.16
CA TYR A 69 -2.11 9.46 -13.36
C TYR A 69 -2.56 10.89 -12.98
N ARG A 70 -2.38 11.84 -13.88
CA ARG A 70 -3.00 13.17 -13.82
C ARG A 70 -4.26 13.16 -14.65
N THR A 71 -5.14 14.13 -14.43
CA THR A 71 -6.28 14.37 -15.31
C THR A 71 -5.98 15.54 -16.25
N VAL A 72 -6.60 15.52 -17.43
CA VAL A 72 -6.62 16.62 -18.38
C VAL A 72 -8.06 16.97 -18.71
N THR A 73 -8.30 18.26 -18.94
CA THR A 73 -9.58 18.76 -19.41
C THR A 73 -9.77 18.37 -20.88
N ARG A 74 -10.94 17.81 -21.19
CA ARG A 74 -11.39 17.50 -22.55
C ARG A 74 -12.79 18.06 -22.78
N PRO A 75 -13.15 18.34 -24.05
CA PRO A 75 -14.54 18.63 -24.39
C PRO A 75 -15.47 17.53 -23.90
N GLY A 76 -16.66 17.95 -23.48
CA GLY A 76 -17.76 17.11 -23.06
C GLY A 76 -18.31 16.27 -24.22
N PRO A 77 -19.31 15.42 -23.95
CA PRO A 77 -19.95 14.62 -24.98
C PRO A 77 -20.56 15.52 -26.06
N SER A 78 -20.72 15.00 -27.29
CA SER A 78 -21.21 15.79 -28.43
C SER A 78 -22.61 16.40 -28.20
N ALA A 79 -23.41 15.79 -27.33
CA ALA A 79 -24.72 16.31 -26.90
C ALA A 79 -24.63 17.50 -25.92
N ALA A 80 -23.45 17.82 -25.39
CA ALA A 80 -23.23 18.90 -24.42
C ALA A 80 -21.85 19.57 -24.67
N PRO A 81 -21.65 20.25 -25.81
CA PRO A 81 -20.35 20.77 -26.25
C PRO A 81 -19.81 21.92 -25.37
N GLY A 82 -20.67 22.57 -24.58
CA GLY A 82 -20.28 23.61 -23.62
C GLY A 82 -19.80 23.08 -22.27
N TYR A 83 -19.83 21.76 -22.06
CA TYR A 83 -19.31 21.14 -20.84
C TYR A 83 -17.87 20.67 -21.04
N GLU A 84 -17.07 20.79 -19.99
CA GLU A 84 -15.74 20.22 -19.90
C GLU A 84 -15.76 19.02 -18.97
N ARG A 85 -14.94 18.00 -19.27
CA ARG A 85 -14.75 16.84 -18.40
C ARG A 85 -13.28 16.63 -18.09
N GLN A 86 -13.00 16.18 -16.86
CA GLN A 86 -11.69 15.71 -16.46
C GLN A 86 -11.55 14.24 -16.86
N VAL A 87 -10.56 13.90 -17.68
CA VAL A 87 -10.26 12.52 -18.05
C VAL A 87 -8.83 12.17 -17.65
N PRO A 88 -8.53 10.91 -17.31
CA PRO A 88 -7.16 10.47 -17.07
C PRO A 88 -6.24 10.74 -18.27
N ASP A 89 -5.05 11.28 -18.02
CA ASP A 89 -4.01 11.46 -19.02
C ASP A 89 -3.11 10.23 -19.07
N LEU A 90 -3.29 9.42 -20.11
CA LEU A 90 -2.50 8.23 -20.43
C LEU A 90 -0.99 8.50 -20.46
N LYS A 91 -0.55 9.72 -20.82
CA LYS A 91 0.88 10.07 -20.89
C LYS A 91 1.53 10.16 -19.50
N THR A 92 0.71 10.33 -18.47
CA THR A 92 1.18 10.44 -17.08
C THR A 92 0.96 9.16 -16.29
N LEU A 93 0.47 8.10 -16.94
CA LEU A 93 0.20 6.82 -16.31
C LEU A 93 1.51 6.17 -15.86
N ALA A 94 1.60 5.84 -14.58
CA ALA A 94 2.76 5.21 -13.97
C ALA A 94 2.35 4.28 -12.83
N TRP A 95 3.20 3.30 -12.53
CA TRP A 95 3.10 2.54 -11.28
C TRP A 95 3.67 3.32 -10.11
N GLN A 96 3.01 3.20 -8.97
CA GLN A 96 3.41 3.68 -7.65
C GLN A 96 3.56 2.47 -6.72
N PRO A 97 4.74 1.84 -6.69
CA PRO A 97 4.98 0.70 -5.81
C PRO A 97 4.90 1.11 -4.34
N SER A 98 4.31 0.25 -3.53
CA SER A 98 4.45 0.26 -2.08
C SER A 98 4.67 -1.15 -1.55
N TYR A 99 5.29 -1.25 -0.39
CA TYR A 99 5.84 -2.49 0.15
C TYR A 99 5.33 -2.68 1.56
N GLU A 100 4.73 -3.83 1.84
CA GLU A 100 4.22 -4.12 3.18
C GLU A 100 4.99 -5.30 3.77
N PHE A 101 5.62 -5.02 4.90
CA PHE A 101 6.36 -6.01 5.68
C PHE A 101 5.54 -6.35 6.91
N ALA A 102 5.40 -7.63 7.19
CA ALA A 102 4.98 -8.10 8.50
C ALA A 102 6.10 -8.94 9.10
N TRP A 103 6.30 -8.82 10.41
CA TRP A 103 7.36 -9.51 11.12
C TRP A 103 6.86 -10.07 12.44
N SER A 104 7.58 -11.09 12.89
CA SER A 104 7.49 -11.63 14.25
C SER A 104 8.87 -12.10 14.68
N VAL A 105 9.41 -11.47 15.71
CA VAL A 105 10.66 -11.83 16.36
C VAL A 105 10.33 -12.56 17.64
N SER A 106 10.96 -13.71 17.85
CA SER A 106 10.79 -14.49 19.07
C SER A 106 12.15 -14.83 19.64
N ASP A 107 12.26 -14.73 20.96
CA ASP A 107 13.43 -15.16 21.71
C ASP A 107 13.09 -16.47 22.43
N SER A 108 13.98 -17.46 22.37
CA SER A 108 13.83 -18.73 23.04
C SER A 108 14.28 -18.59 24.49
N THR A 109 13.47 -19.04 25.42
CA THR A 109 13.85 -19.08 26.85
C THR A 109 14.59 -20.37 27.22
N LEU A 110 14.63 -21.34 26.30
CA LEU A 110 15.32 -22.62 26.48
C LEU A 110 16.23 -22.93 25.29
N VAL A 111 17.42 -23.45 25.58
CA VAL A 111 18.34 -24.04 24.60
C VAL A 111 17.72 -25.36 24.13
N LYS A 112 16.73 -25.31 23.20
CA LYS A 112 16.09 -26.42 22.43
C LYS A 112 14.75 -26.06 21.74
N LYS A 113 14.47 -24.78 21.43
CA LYS A 113 13.30 -24.34 20.60
C LYS A 113 11.90 -24.60 21.19
N ALA A 114 11.79 -25.05 22.45
CA ALA A 114 10.52 -25.51 23.01
C ALA A 114 9.61 -24.40 23.58
N MET A 115 10.19 -23.25 23.95
CA MET A 115 9.44 -22.12 24.50
C MET A 115 10.02 -20.81 23.99
N THR A 116 9.20 -20.04 23.28
CA THR A 116 9.59 -18.76 22.68
C THR A 116 8.67 -17.64 23.15
N THR A 117 9.24 -16.50 23.49
CA THR A 117 8.51 -15.28 23.88
C THR A 117 8.59 -14.25 22.77
N LYS A 118 7.46 -13.61 22.45
CA LYS A 118 7.35 -12.53 21.45
C LYS A 118 7.20 -11.19 22.16
N GLU A 119 8.18 -10.87 23.01
CA GLU A 119 8.12 -9.71 23.88
C GLU A 119 9.24 -8.71 23.56
N GLY A 120 9.05 -7.47 23.99
CA GLY A 120 10.02 -6.39 23.83
C GLY A 120 10.02 -5.73 22.45
N ALA A 121 10.97 -4.81 22.29
CA ALA A 121 11.23 -4.12 21.04
C ALA A 121 12.56 -4.59 20.46
N HIS A 122 12.54 -4.97 19.18
CA HIS A 122 13.71 -5.53 18.50
C HIS A 122 14.07 -4.63 17.33
N PRO A 123 15.32 -4.15 17.22
CA PRO A 123 15.73 -3.38 16.06
C PRO A 123 15.73 -4.29 14.82
N ILE A 124 14.86 -3.97 13.87
CA ILE A 124 14.80 -4.66 12.59
C ILE A 124 15.04 -3.67 11.45
N VAL A 125 15.66 -4.17 10.39
CA VAL A 125 15.80 -3.45 9.13
C VAL A 125 15.01 -4.20 8.08
N VAL A 126 14.06 -3.51 7.47
CA VAL A 126 13.31 -4.02 6.32
C VAL A 126 13.87 -3.42 5.04
N HIS A 127 13.94 -4.23 4.00
CA HIS A 127 14.52 -3.83 2.72
C HIS A 127 13.78 -4.51 1.59
N ALA A 128 13.46 -3.76 0.54
CA ALA A 128 12.94 -4.32 -0.71
C ALA A 128 13.57 -3.61 -1.91
N VAL A 129 13.89 -4.40 -2.93
CA VAL A 129 14.43 -3.95 -4.21
C VAL A 129 13.56 -4.48 -5.32
N LEU A 130 13.00 -3.58 -6.12
CA LEU A 130 12.25 -3.91 -7.31
C LEU A 130 13.18 -3.82 -8.52
N ARG A 131 13.35 -4.95 -9.22
CA ARG A 131 14.21 -5.11 -10.38
C ARG A 131 13.39 -5.40 -11.63
N SER A 132 13.79 -4.85 -12.77
CA SER A 132 13.25 -5.26 -14.06
C SER A 132 13.79 -6.64 -14.46
N ALA A 133 13.20 -7.24 -15.50
CA ALA A 133 13.68 -8.49 -16.09
C ALA A 133 15.19 -8.51 -16.45
N LYS A 134 15.77 -7.34 -16.77
CA LYS A 134 17.20 -7.18 -17.06
C LYS A 134 18.08 -7.04 -15.80
N GLY A 135 17.49 -7.17 -14.61
CA GLY A 135 18.16 -7.00 -13.31
C GLY A 135 18.37 -5.55 -12.87
N ALA A 136 18.00 -4.57 -13.70
CA ALA A 136 18.16 -3.15 -13.38
C ALA A 136 17.24 -2.72 -12.24
N LYS A 137 17.76 -1.92 -11.31
CA LYS A 137 17.01 -1.46 -10.13
C LYS A 137 15.97 -0.40 -10.53
N ALA A 138 14.71 -0.78 -10.50
CA ALA A 138 13.59 0.12 -10.76
C ALA A 138 13.23 0.94 -9.52
N GLY A 139 13.29 0.33 -8.31
CA GLY A 139 13.05 0.99 -7.03
C GLY A 139 13.71 0.25 -5.87
N GLU A 140 13.91 0.93 -4.76
CA GLU A 140 14.46 0.35 -3.53
C GLU A 140 13.96 1.12 -2.32
N VAL A 141 13.62 0.39 -1.27
CA VAL A 141 13.34 0.94 0.05
C VAL A 141 14.17 0.20 1.08
N ARG A 142 14.74 0.95 2.01
CA ARG A 142 15.40 0.43 3.21
C ARG A 142 14.95 1.27 4.38
N GLN A 143 14.42 0.64 5.41
CA GLN A 143 13.98 1.34 6.61
C GLN A 143 14.39 0.58 7.86
N GLU A 144 14.99 1.29 8.79
CA GLU A 144 15.23 0.80 10.14
C GLU A 144 14.01 1.09 11.00
N LEU A 145 13.52 0.06 11.69
CA LEU A 145 12.33 0.08 12.52
C LEU A 145 12.76 -0.09 13.99
N ALA A 146 13.49 0.89 14.52
CA ALA A 146 13.89 0.92 15.92
C ALA A 146 12.68 1.16 16.84
N GLY A 147 12.66 0.49 18.00
CA GLY A 147 11.61 0.67 19.01
C GLY A 147 10.25 0.08 18.65
N LYS A 148 10.13 -0.67 17.55
CA LYS A 148 8.89 -1.39 17.19
C LYS A 148 8.74 -2.67 18.01
N PRO A 149 7.50 -3.09 18.32
CA PRO A 149 7.25 -4.36 19.01
C PRO A 149 7.75 -5.56 18.23
N ALA A 150 7.99 -6.66 18.95
CA ALA A 150 8.44 -7.95 18.41
C ALA A 150 7.56 -8.46 17.25
N THR A 151 6.27 -8.13 17.24
CA THR A 151 5.34 -8.42 16.14
C THR A 151 4.77 -7.14 15.57
N GLY A 152 4.73 -7.02 14.25
CA GLY A 152 4.13 -5.84 13.63
C GLY A 152 3.98 -5.96 12.13
N ARG A 153 3.42 -4.89 11.56
CA ARG A 153 3.23 -4.72 10.12
C ARG A 153 3.42 -3.25 9.77
N GLU A 154 4.13 -2.98 8.69
CA GLU A 154 4.40 -1.61 8.22
C GLU A 154 4.32 -1.57 6.69
N LYS A 155 3.58 -0.60 6.17
CA LYS A 155 3.51 -0.31 4.74
C LYS A 155 4.39 0.89 4.42
N ILE A 156 5.37 0.67 3.55
CA ILE A 156 6.40 1.63 3.16
C ILE A 156 6.17 2.04 1.71
N ALA A 157 6.11 3.34 1.46
CA ALA A 157 6.00 3.86 0.10
C ALA A 157 7.32 3.62 -0.67
N GLY A 158 7.23 3.19 -1.93
CA GLY A 158 8.42 2.95 -2.74
C GLY A 158 9.17 4.20 -3.18
N GLY A 159 8.57 5.39 -2.99
CA GLY A 159 9.18 6.70 -3.26
C GLY A 159 9.46 7.02 -4.73
N LYS A 160 9.47 6.02 -5.61
CA LYS A 160 9.81 6.15 -7.02
C LYS A 160 8.70 5.61 -7.92
N ARG A 161 8.33 6.42 -8.90
CA ARG A 161 7.41 6.04 -9.99
C ARG A 161 8.11 5.13 -10.96
N ILE A 162 7.39 4.16 -11.50
CA ILE A 162 7.89 3.27 -12.55
C ILE A 162 6.99 3.42 -13.76
N ALA A 163 7.58 3.31 -14.95
CA ALA A 163 6.82 3.38 -16.18
C ALA A 163 5.69 2.36 -16.15
N CYS A 164 4.49 2.76 -16.59
CA CYS A 164 3.38 1.83 -16.76
C CYS A 164 3.58 1.03 -18.05
N ASP A 165 4.51 0.08 -18.00
CA ASP A 165 4.90 -0.79 -19.11
C ASP A 165 4.22 -2.17 -19.04
N SER A 166 4.55 -3.01 -20.01
CA SER A 166 4.28 -4.44 -20.00
C SER A 166 5.60 -5.17 -19.77
N GLY A 167 5.75 -5.93 -18.69
CA GLY A 167 6.99 -6.69 -18.48
C GLY A 167 7.14 -7.31 -17.09
N GLU A 168 8.03 -8.29 -17.02
CA GLU A 168 8.33 -8.97 -15.77
C GLU A 168 9.25 -8.15 -14.86
N TYR A 169 8.89 -8.14 -13.59
CA TYR A 169 9.66 -7.58 -12.50
C TYR A 169 9.84 -8.60 -11.39
N THR A 170 10.88 -8.39 -10.60
CA THR A 170 11.18 -9.17 -9.41
C THR A 170 11.37 -8.24 -8.23
N VAL A 171 10.67 -8.52 -7.14
CA VAL A 171 10.87 -7.87 -5.85
C VAL A 171 11.68 -8.79 -4.97
N GLU A 172 12.92 -8.41 -4.70
CA GLU A 172 13.74 -9.00 -3.64
C GLU A 172 13.39 -8.29 -2.34
N TRP A 173 13.16 -9.02 -1.26
CA TRP A 173 12.85 -8.42 0.04
C TRP A 173 13.62 -9.11 1.15
N SER A 174 13.83 -8.39 2.25
CA SER A 174 14.42 -8.94 3.45
C SER A 174 13.92 -8.29 4.74
N VAL A 175 13.95 -9.07 5.82
CA VAL A 175 13.78 -8.64 7.20
C VAL A 175 15.02 -9.05 7.97
N THR A 176 15.79 -8.07 8.42
CA THR A 176 17.03 -8.26 9.16
C THR A 176 16.80 -7.95 10.62
N ARG A 177 17.13 -8.88 11.52
CA ARG A 177 17.31 -8.57 12.94
C ARG A 177 18.78 -8.24 13.17
N SER A 178 19.06 -6.98 13.50
CA SER A 178 20.44 -6.49 13.65
C SER A 178 21.22 -7.33 14.66
N GLY A 179 22.41 -7.79 14.26
CA GLY A 179 23.27 -8.65 15.09
C GLY A 179 23.02 -10.15 14.99
N TYR A 180 21.92 -10.60 14.37
CA TYR A 180 21.54 -12.01 14.41
C TYR A 180 21.36 -12.66 13.04
N GLY A 181 20.73 -11.98 12.08
CA GLY A 181 20.54 -12.54 10.74
C GLY A 181 19.50 -11.84 9.89
N THR A 182 19.46 -12.26 8.62
CA THR A 182 18.59 -11.70 7.58
C THR A 182 17.73 -12.79 6.97
N LEU A 183 16.42 -12.66 7.09
CA LEU A 183 15.45 -13.45 6.35
C LEU A 183 15.21 -12.78 4.99
N THR A 184 15.26 -13.55 3.89
CA THR A 184 15.07 -13.03 2.54
C THR A 184 13.95 -13.74 1.79
N GLY A 185 13.43 -13.08 0.77
CA GLY A 185 12.52 -13.69 -0.18
C GLY A 185 12.48 -12.93 -1.50
N THR A 186 11.76 -13.52 -2.43
CA THR A 186 11.63 -13.01 -3.80
C THR A 186 10.20 -13.19 -4.26
N LEU A 187 9.64 -12.17 -4.90
CA LEU A 187 8.30 -12.16 -5.48
C LEU A 187 8.40 -11.75 -6.95
N ARG A 188 7.79 -12.50 -7.86
CA ARG A 188 7.68 -12.09 -9.26
C ARG A 188 6.40 -11.29 -9.45
N TRP A 189 6.46 -10.27 -10.28
CA TRP A 189 5.33 -9.44 -10.63
C TRP A 189 5.34 -9.18 -12.14
N ASP A 190 4.24 -9.48 -12.81
CA ASP A 190 4.03 -9.09 -14.19
C ASP A 190 3.35 -7.71 -14.21
N SER A 191 4.10 -6.71 -14.62
CA SER A 191 3.60 -5.35 -14.86
C SER A 191 2.77 -5.40 -16.13
N SER A 192 1.44 -5.33 -16.02
CA SER A 192 0.56 -5.13 -17.19
C SER A 192 -0.34 -3.91 -16.97
N CYS A 193 -0.09 -2.88 -17.78
CA CYS A 193 -0.88 -1.65 -17.78
C CYS A 193 -2.02 -1.63 -18.80
N GLU A 194 -2.21 -2.71 -19.56
CA GLU A 194 -3.14 -2.73 -20.68
C GLU A 194 -4.57 -2.45 -20.22
N GLN A 195 -4.99 -3.02 -19.09
CA GLN A 195 -6.31 -2.76 -18.52
C GLN A 195 -6.54 -1.27 -18.24
N TYR A 196 -5.56 -0.57 -17.67
CA TYR A 196 -5.65 0.86 -17.38
C TYR A 196 -5.61 1.71 -18.65
N ARG A 197 -4.79 1.32 -19.63
CA ARG A 197 -4.74 2.00 -20.93
C ARG A 197 -6.07 1.89 -21.67
N THR A 198 -6.70 0.71 -21.65
CA THR A 198 -8.02 0.48 -22.24
C THR A 198 -9.11 1.21 -21.49
N ALA A 199 -9.09 1.21 -20.15
CA ALA A 199 -10.09 1.93 -19.35
C ALA A 199 -10.01 3.45 -19.54
N PHE A 200 -8.82 4.00 -19.81
CA PHE A 200 -8.58 5.42 -19.98
C PHE A 200 -8.55 5.86 -21.45
N SER A 201 -8.75 4.94 -22.40
CA SER A 201 -8.82 5.29 -23.82
C SER A 201 -10.10 6.06 -24.14
N GLU A 202 -10.03 6.93 -25.14
CA GLU A 202 -11.10 7.89 -25.48
C GLU A 202 -12.42 7.21 -25.93
N GLU A 203 -12.38 5.91 -26.24
CA GLU A 203 -13.53 5.14 -26.73
C GLU A 203 -14.55 4.78 -25.64
N GLN A 204 -14.10 4.51 -24.41
CA GLN A 204 -15.01 4.28 -23.26
C GLN A 204 -15.81 5.55 -22.91
N GLY A 205 -15.28 6.73 -23.25
CA GLY A 205 -15.98 8.00 -23.13
C GLY A 205 -17.05 8.24 -24.20
N LYS A 206 -17.12 7.41 -25.25
CA LYS A 206 -18.10 7.48 -26.36
C LYS A 206 -19.15 6.36 -26.31
N GLN A 207 -18.90 5.27 -25.57
CA GLN A 207 -19.81 4.12 -25.52
C GLN A 207 -21.14 4.35 -24.77
N GLY A 208 -21.30 5.47 -24.06
CA GLY A 208 -22.61 5.90 -23.55
C GLY A 208 -23.57 6.43 -24.62
N GLN A 209 -23.18 6.43 -25.90
CA GLN A 209 -23.90 7.14 -26.98
C GLN A 209 -24.50 6.25 -28.08
N GLN A 210 -24.49 4.91 -27.93
CA GLN A 210 -25.09 4.00 -28.92
C GLN A 210 -26.29 3.17 -28.42
N GLY A 211 -26.87 3.52 -27.26
CA GLY A 211 -28.03 2.79 -26.74
C GLY A 211 -28.98 3.68 -25.97
N ARG A 212 -29.78 4.48 -26.68
CA ARG A 212 -31.19 4.80 -26.39
C ARG A 212 -31.78 5.67 -27.49
#